data_AF-A0A7J7NUT6-F1
#
_entry.id   AF-A0A7J7NUT6-F1
#
_cell.length_a   1.000
_cell.length_b   1.000
_cell.length_c   1.000
_cell.angle_alpha   90.00
_cell.angle_beta   90.00
_cell.angle_gamma   90.00
#
_symmetry.space_group_name_H-M   'P 1'
#
loop_
_entity.id
_entity.type
_entity.pdbx_description
1 polymer ?
#
loop_
_entity_poly.entity_id
_entity_poly.type
_entity_poly.pdbx_seq_one_letter_code
_entity_poly.pdbx_strand_id
1 'polypeptide(L)'
;MVDTKSEEVKVVELVGGGSLAFGDGIELISLNELVVAGNPSGRLVESLDGWETAKVVAKYWGPAHRLASAVTVKDGKVYLNHMFGFGFLKWKHVIVEAVFTPVKV
;
A
#
# COMPACT_ATOMS: atom_id res chain seq x y z
N MET A 1 -14.73 -2.16 3.89
CA MET A 1 -15.51 -3.32 3.41
C MET A 1 -16.91 -2.88 3.04
N VAL A 2 -17.50 -3.46 2.01
CA VAL A 2 -18.92 -3.31 1.69
C VAL A 2 -19.60 -4.64 2.01
N ASP A 3 -20.61 -4.62 2.88
CA ASP A 3 -21.49 -5.76 3.07
C ASP A 3 -22.46 -5.81 1.88
N THR A 4 -22.34 -6.82 1.03
CA THR A 4 -23.14 -6.90 -0.20
C THR A 4 -24.62 -7.25 0.05
N LYS A 5 -24.97 -7.67 1.28
CA LYS A 5 -26.36 -8.00 1.65
C LYS A 5 -27.08 -6.79 2.24
N SER A 6 -26.40 -6.04 3.11
CA SER A 6 -26.96 -4.84 3.73
C SER A 6 -26.62 -3.55 2.98
N GLU A 7 -25.72 -3.60 2.00
CA GLU A 7 -25.14 -2.45 1.30
C GLU A 7 -24.40 -1.46 2.22
N GLU A 8 -24.08 -1.89 3.44
CA GLU A 8 -23.38 -1.07 4.43
C GLU A 8 -21.88 -1.01 4.16
N VAL A 9 -21.30 0.18 4.36
CA VAL A 9 -19.85 0.38 4.31
C VAL A 9 -19.29 0.38 5.73
N LYS A 10 -18.33 -0.52 5.99
CA LYS A 10 -17.64 -0.65 7.27
C LYS A 10 -16.15 -0.33 7.11
N VAL A 11 -15.58 0.33 8.11
CA VAL A 11 -14.13 0.54 8.21
C VAL A 11 -13.47 -0.80 8.50
N VAL A 12 -12.40 -1.11 7.76
CA VAL A 12 -11.60 -2.32 8.00
C VAL A 12 -10.69 -2.06 9.21
N GLU A 13 -10.71 -2.95 10.19
CA GLU A 13 -9.84 -2.83 11.36
C GLU A 13 -8.42 -3.29 11.03
N LEU A 14 -7.42 -2.47 11.37
CA LEU A 14 -6.01 -2.85 11.25
C LEU A 14 -5.49 -3.44 12.56
N VAL A 15 -5.16 -4.73 12.53
CA VAL A 15 -4.66 -5.47 13.69
C VAL A 15 -3.14 -5.63 13.66
N GLY A 16 -2.53 -5.82 14.84
CA GLY A 16 -1.09 -6.10 14.96
C GLY A 16 -0.16 -4.88 14.78
N GLY A 17 -0.71 -3.66 14.85
CA GLY A 17 0.05 -2.42 14.74
C GLY A 17 0.36 -2.02 13.29
N GLY A 18 0.54 -0.73 13.09
CA GLY A 18 0.70 -0.13 11.76
C GLY A 18 -0.42 0.86 11.46
N SER A 19 -0.21 1.68 10.43
CA SER A 19 -1.16 2.70 10.02
C SER A 19 -1.17 2.81 8.51
N LEU A 20 -2.38 2.96 7.96
CA LEU A 20 -2.61 3.33 6.57
C LEU A 20 -2.84 4.85 6.39
N ALA A 21 -2.61 5.64 7.44
CA ALA A 21 -2.63 7.10 7.32
C ALA A 21 -1.70 7.57 6.19
N PHE A 22 -2.11 8.64 5.52
CA PHE A 22 -1.45 9.16 4.31
C PHE A 22 -1.33 8.12 3.19
N GLY A 23 -2.26 7.17 3.11
CA GLY A 23 -2.49 6.38 1.90
C GLY A 23 -3.08 7.25 0.79
N ASP A 24 -2.66 7.00 -0.45
CA ASP A 24 -3.15 7.72 -1.63
C ASP A 24 -3.70 6.70 -2.64
N GLY A 25 -2.82 6.02 -3.38
CA GLY A 25 -3.19 4.93 -4.29
C GLY A 25 -3.37 3.57 -3.61
N ILE A 26 -4.28 2.76 -4.15
CA ILE A 26 -4.57 1.39 -3.71
C ILE A 26 -4.75 0.48 -4.93
N GLU A 27 -4.25 -0.75 -4.84
CA GLU A 27 -4.44 -1.77 -5.88
C GLU A 27 -4.58 -3.15 -5.24
N LEU A 28 -5.58 -3.92 -5.68
CA LEU A 28 -5.78 -5.31 -5.25
C LEU A 28 -4.81 -6.22 -6.01
N ILE A 29 -4.05 -7.06 -5.32
CA ILE A 29 -3.11 -7.99 -5.97
C ILE A 29 -3.64 -9.44 -5.96
N SER A 30 -4.52 -9.76 -5.02
CA SER A 30 -5.26 -11.03 -4.94
C SER A 30 -6.53 -10.84 -4.09
N LEU A 31 -7.36 -11.87 -3.92
CA LEU A 31 -8.63 -11.75 -3.17
C LEU A 31 -8.47 -11.25 -1.73
N ASN A 32 -7.34 -11.55 -1.10
CA ASN A 32 -7.05 -11.22 0.29
C ASN A 32 -5.86 -10.27 0.45
N GLU A 33 -5.27 -9.76 -0.63
CA GLU A 33 -4.08 -8.92 -0.57
C GLU A 33 -4.22 -7.67 -1.41
N LEU A 34 -3.80 -6.53 -0.85
CA LEU A 34 -3.71 -5.27 -1.58
C LEU A 34 -2.44 -4.52 -1.21
N VAL A 35 -2.08 -3.57 -2.07
CA VAL A 35 -0.99 -2.65 -1.82
C VAL A 35 -1.54 -1.23 -1.70
N VAL A 36 -1.07 -0.51 -0.70
CA VAL A 36 -1.38 0.92 -0.48
C VAL A 36 -0.12 1.74 -0.67
N ALA A 37 -0.12 2.64 -1.66
CA ALA A 37 0.88 3.71 -1.77
C ALA A 37 0.67 4.74 -0.66
N GLY A 38 1.74 5.36 -0.17
CA GLY A 38 1.63 6.45 0.78
C GLY A 38 2.97 6.89 1.36
N ASN A 39 2.90 7.66 2.45
CA ASN A 39 4.08 8.22 3.12
C ASN A 39 4.66 7.25 4.18
N PRO A 40 5.97 6.95 4.18
CA PRO A 40 7.00 7.29 3.19
C PRO A 40 7.15 6.25 2.07
N SER A 41 6.35 5.19 2.05
CA SER A 41 6.50 4.08 1.11
C SER A 41 5.21 3.28 0.93
N GLY A 42 5.23 2.33 -0.01
CA GLY A 42 4.14 1.37 -0.21
C GLY A 42 4.06 0.33 0.91
N ARG A 43 2.84 -0.11 1.21
CA ARG A 43 2.52 -1.11 2.25
C ARG A 43 1.76 -2.26 1.63
N LEU A 44 2.18 -3.49 1.90
CA LEU A 44 1.43 -4.70 1.58
C LEU A 44 0.49 -5.02 2.73
N VAL A 45 -0.78 -5.19 2.42
CA VAL A 45 -1.86 -5.42 3.38
C VAL A 45 -2.53 -6.74 3.04
N GLU A 46 -2.64 -7.61 4.04
CA GLU A 46 -3.38 -8.87 3.93
C GLU A 46 -4.64 -8.78 4.78
N SER A 47 -5.77 -9.20 4.23
CA SER A 47 -6.97 -9.44 4.99
C SER A 47 -6.90 -10.81 5.68
N LEU A 48 -7.49 -10.89 6.87
CA LEU A 48 -7.52 -12.11 7.68
C LEU A 48 -8.87 -12.84 7.62
N ASP A 49 -9.94 -12.14 7.21
CA ASP A 49 -11.33 -12.56 7.41
C ASP A 49 -12.30 -11.88 6.41
N GLY A 50 -11.88 -11.69 5.16
CA GLY A 50 -12.78 -11.12 4.12
C GLY A 50 -12.96 -9.60 4.23
N TRP A 51 -11.93 -8.91 4.72
CA TRP A 51 -11.80 -7.47 4.92
C TRP A 51 -12.58 -6.91 6.11
N GLU A 52 -12.95 -7.74 7.11
CA GLU A 52 -13.39 -7.23 8.41
C GLU A 52 -12.19 -6.67 9.19
N THR A 53 -11.12 -7.45 9.22
CA THR A 53 -9.79 -7.12 9.73
C THR A 53 -8.70 -7.33 8.67
N ALA A 54 -7.61 -6.59 8.83
CA ALA A 54 -6.45 -6.66 7.98
C ALA A 54 -5.16 -6.36 8.75
N LYS A 55 -4.02 -6.73 8.17
CA LYS A 55 -2.69 -6.51 8.73
C LYS A 55 -1.74 -5.96 7.68
N VAL A 56 -0.90 -5.00 8.08
CA VAL A 56 0.26 -4.61 7.26
C VAL A 56 1.36 -5.65 7.46
N VAL A 57 1.59 -6.48 6.45
CA VAL A 57 2.53 -7.61 6.54
C VAL A 57 3.93 -7.27 6.03
N ALA A 58 4.04 -6.29 5.13
CA ALA A 58 5.32 -5.88 4.57
C ALA A 58 5.30 -4.42 4.13
N LYS A 59 6.48 -3.81 4.06
CA LYS A 59 6.68 -2.41 3.64
C LYS A 59 7.74 -2.34 2.55
N TYR A 60 7.53 -1.48 1.57
CA TYR A 60 8.50 -1.20 0.53
C TYR A 60 9.66 -0.37 1.13
N TRP A 61 10.90 -0.87 1.01
CA TRP A 61 12.09 -0.15 1.48
C TRP A 61 12.79 0.56 0.32
N GLY A 62 12.12 1.59 -0.21
CA GLY A 62 12.58 2.36 -1.36
C GLY A 62 13.26 3.70 -1.03
N PRO A 63 13.29 4.62 -2.02
CA PRO A 63 13.77 6.00 -1.83
C PRO A 63 12.93 6.74 -0.78
N ALA A 64 13.32 6.67 0.50
CA ALA A 64 12.58 7.22 1.64
C ALA A 64 12.37 8.75 1.58
N HIS A 65 13.11 9.45 0.72
CA HIS A 65 12.98 10.88 0.48
C HIS A 65 11.87 11.23 -0.52
N ARG A 66 11.12 10.24 -1.01
CA ARG A 66 10.06 10.38 -2.00
C ARG A 66 8.75 9.84 -1.49
N LEU A 67 7.65 10.45 -1.92
CA LEU A 67 6.31 10.02 -1.53
C LEU A 67 5.72 9.13 -2.61
N ALA A 68 5.34 7.90 -2.25
CA ALA A 68 4.60 7.03 -3.14
C ALA A 68 3.13 7.51 -3.22
N SER A 69 2.61 7.72 -4.43
CA SER A 69 1.24 8.24 -4.63
C SER A 69 0.33 7.28 -5.37
N ALA A 70 0.85 6.44 -6.25
CA ALA A 70 0.04 5.46 -6.97
C ALA A 70 0.70 4.08 -6.98
N VAL A 71 -0.14 3.05 -7.07
CA VAL A 71 0.22 1.65 -7.22
C VAL A 71 -0.28 1.17 -8.58
N THR A 72 0.45 0.30 -9.23
CA THR A 72 -0.02 -0.43 -10.42
C THR A 72 0.53 -1.84 -10.38
N VAL A 73 -0.29 -2.82 -10.76
CA VAL A 73 0.14 -4.21 -10.95
C VAL A 73 0.25 -4.49 -12.44
N LYS A 74 1.37 -5.11 -12.84
CA LYS A 74 1.56 -5.58 -14.21
C LYS A 74 2.35 -6.88 -14.17
N ASP A 75 1.85 -7.91 -14.86
CA ASP A 75 2.49 -9.23 -14.96
C ASP A 75 2.84 -9.84 -13.58
N GLY A 76 1.93 -9.67 -12.61
CA GLY A 76 2.11 -10.14 -11.22
C GLY A 76 3.10 -9.31 -10.39
N LYS A 77 3.64 -8.23 -10.94
CA LYS A 77 4.60 -7.35 -10.26
C LYS A 77 3.94 -6.04 -9.85
N VAL A 78 4.32 -5.56 -8.67
CA VAL A 78 3.83 -4.30 -8.11
C VAL A 78 4.79 -3.17 -8.46
N TYR A 79 4.25 -2.06 -8.94
CA TYR A 79 4.99 -0.85 -9.25
C TYR A 79 4.44 0.35 -8.46
N LEU A 80 5.36 1.19 -7.97
CA LEU A 80 5.01 2.39 -7.22
C LEU A 80 5.45 3.65 -7.97
N ASN A 81 4.50 4.55 -8.20
CA ASN A 81 4.76 5.91 -8.62
C ASN A 81 5.21 6.75 -7.43
N HIS A 82 6.23 7.60 -7.64
CA HIS A 82 6.65 8.57 -6.65
C HIS A 82 6.48 10.01 -7.15
N MET A 83 5.74 10.81 -6.39
CA MET A 83 5.57 12.25 -6.56
C MET A 83 6.55 12.96 -5.63
N PHE A 84 7.48 13.70 -6.20
CA PHE A 84 8.50 14.52 -5.50
C PHE A 84 9.60 13.74 -4.76
N GLY A 85 10.83 14.23 -4.88
CA GLY A 85 11.92 13.96 -3.94
C GLY A 85 12.37 15.29 -3.37
N PHE A 86 12.31 15.44 -2.05
CA PHE A 86 12.75 16.66 -1.34
C PHE A 86 14.30 16.80 -1.31
N GLY A 87 15.00 16.34 -2.35
CA GLY A 87 16.46 16.29 -2.46
C GLY A 87 16.95 16.55 -3.90
N PHE A 88 18.02 17.33 -4.01
CA PHE A 88 18.50 18.04 -5.20
C PHE A 88 18.53 17.29 -6.55
N LEU A 89 18.24 18.07 -7.61
CA LEU A 89 18.52 17.90 -9.05
C LEU A 89 17.63 17.03 -9.95
N LYS A 90 16.67 16.22 -9.47
CA LYS A 90 15.80 15.44 -10.38
C LYS A 90 14.31 15.43 -10.01
N TRP A 91 13.57 16.37 -10.61
CA TRP A 91 12.11 16.54 -10.55
C TRP A 91 11.28 15.47 -11.26
N LYS A 92 11.90 14.43 -11.82
CA LYS A 92 11.19 13.42 -12.60
C LYS A 92 10.45 12.44 -11.69
N HIS A 93 9.21 12.13 -12.07
CA HIS A 93 8.48 10.98 -11.55
C HIS A 93 9.30 9.71 -11.76
N VAL A 94 9.25 8.83 -10.76
CA VAL A 94 9.93 7.54 -10.80
C VAL A 94 8.90 6.46 -10.54
N ILE A 95 8.86 5.49 -11.44
CA ILE A 95 8.11 4.25 -11.30
C ILE A 95 9.14 3.16 -11.06
N VAL A 96 8.95 2.40 -9.99
CA VAL A 96 9.88 1.35 -9.56
C VAL A 96 9.10 0.11 -9.17
N GLU A 97 9.66 -1.05 -9.49
CA GLU A 97 9.17 -2.33 -8.97
C GLU A 97 9.34 -2.33 -7.44
N ALA A 98 8.25 -2.62 -6.73
CA ALA A 98 8.22 -2.61 -5.28
C ALA A 98 8.69 -3.96 -4.73
N VAL A 99 9.84 -3.95 -4.06
CA VAL A 99 10.33 -5.09 -3.29
C VAL A 99 9.95 -4.87 -1.82
N PHE A 100 9.09 -5.73 -1.29
CA PHE A 100 8.55 -5.60 0.06
C PHE A 100 9.40 -6.35 1.09
N THR A 101 9.64 -5.70 2.22
CA THR A 101 10.31 -6.28 3.38
C THR A 101 9.27 -6.58 4.46
N PRO A 102 9.21 -7.81 5.01
CA PRO A 102 8.28 -8.15 6.08
C PRO A 102 8.39 -7.24 7.30
N VAL A 103 7.24 -6.90 7.89
CA VAL A 103 7.19 -6.17 9.16
C VAL A 103 7.55 -7.16 10.27
N LYS A 104 8.55 -6.83 11.10
CA LYS A 104 8.83 -7.60 12.32
C LYS A 104 7.67 -7.37 13.29
N VAL A 105 7.00 -8.45 13.65
CA VAL A 105 5.92 -8.51 14.66
C VAL A 105 6.56 -8.63 16.04
#